data_AF-A0A7U9SPC6-F1
#
_entry.id   AF-A0A7U9SPC6-F1
#
_cell.length_a   1.000
_cell.length_b   1.000
_cell.length_c   1.000
_cell.angle_alpha   90.00
_cell.angle_beta   90.00
_cell.angle_gamma   90.00
#
_symmetry.space_group_name_H-M   'P 1'
#
loop_
_entity.id
_entity.type
_entity.pdbx_description
1 polymer ?
#
loop_
_entity_poly.entity_id
_entity_poly.type
_entity_poly.pdbx_seq_one_letter_code
_entity_poly.pdbx_strand_id
1 'polypeptide(L)'
;MDVDILGQYNFENFTLLNALMSEDEIINTAIHEYTHFGLSNQSVYGTILYCLNKLIIPYDNQMDINRKKAAMDFFMDNTLKVQEGMAVFIEGIYFLLRDVEEYENFIENLMRNNLKYYSYVKPLRFILELLKDAERENVLTVAHAVFQIALTAMNANIYTVGGSAFGTKKLIQKMVSKPDFSKKYIPNKRFCVAIESCKNASSCEDLVQLLTNQIVGKDENNTFDDLNERLAEIKKFVIEIFSESKYIGLYKNSLEKISNKEKDVSEVFLQQLPTAFGEDYIFRNMKKTNYEILKKKCAENVYSTLFVLGNLKSNLSDLLAKMGVDEIGTIEEDKEIVFYYDLENKEVYGCLLEIEQLQEVLESVATRSVLLASYKNFDYENNIIPNHLEINKFTYIYCHTTYSNATCYIDRWKDNEVYYRYMVYESMPVLLIKNSKNSIFILPMTPIVADEADRDIRRNYNKMKMITEVKDEEFDSYVITNSIRRDEIDTIINCLFFLNMHS
;
A
#
# COMPACT_ATOMS: atom_id res chain seq x y z
N MET A 1 -32.15 1.73 -1.40
CA MET A 1 -30.98 0.99 -1.88
C MET A 1 -29.84 1.48 -1.03
N ASP A 2 -29.40 0.65 -0.09
CA ASP A 2 -28.23 0.94 0.72
C ASP A 2 -27.04 1.09 -0.23
N VAL A 3 -26.46 2.28 -0.23
CA VAL A 3 -25.27 2.57 -1.02
C VAL A 3 -24.13 1.87 -0.30
N ASP A 4 -23.64 0.78 -0.90
CA ASP A 4 -22.39 0.14 -0.47
C ASP A 4 -21.30 1.22 -0.40
N ILE A 5 -20.67 1.33 0.77
CA ILE A 5 -19.58 2.26 1.01
C ILE A 5 -18.37 1.69 0.26
N LEU A 6 -17.99 2.31 -0.87
CA LEU A 6 -16.69 2.08 -1.48
C LEU A 6 -15.60 2.47 -0.47
N GLY A 7 -14.76 1.53 -0.06
CA GLY A 7 -13.64 1.77 0.86
C GLY A 7 -13.81 1.29 2.31
N GLN A 8 -14.81 0.46 2.63
CA GLN A 8 -14.86 -0.14 3.98
C GLN A 8 -13.81 -1.25 4.09
N TYR A 9 -12.74 -1.02 4.87
CA TYR A 9 -11.70 -2.02 5.12
C TYR A 9 -12.32 -3.30 5.69
N ASN A 10 -12.40 -4.34 4.87
CA ASN A 10 -13.16 -5.55 5.17
C ASN A 10 -12.36 -6.60 5.95
N PHE A 11 -11.10 -6.32 6.30
CA PHE A 11 -10.18 -7.26 6.97
C PHE A 11 -10.01 -8.59 6.20
N GLU A 12 -10.40 -8.65 4.92
CA GLU A 12 -10.34 -9.86 4.09
C GLU A 12 -9.24 -9.79 3.03
N ASN A 13 -8.86 -8.63 2.49
CA ASN A 13 -7.71 -8.49 1.56
C ASN A 13 -7.22 -7.04 1.43
N PHE A 14 -5.96 -6.90 1.00
CA PHE A 14 -5.30 -5.64 0.63
C PHE A 14 -6.09 -4.90 -0.47
N THR A 15 -6.00 -3.58 -0.42
CA THR A 15 -6.86 -2.58 -1.04
C THR A 15 -7.03 -2.72 -2.56
N LEU A 16 -8.28 -2.74 -3.01
CA LEU A 16 -8.69 -2.59 -4.41
C LEU A 16 -8.62 -1.10 -4.78
N LEU A 17 -7.48 -0.62 -5.27
CA LEU A 17 -7.37 0.72 -5.87
C LEU A 17 -8.01 0.69 -7.26
N ASN A 18 -9.01 1.55 -7.48
CA ASN A 18 -9.66 1.67 -8.78
C ASN A 18 -8.71 2.37 -9.77
N ALA A 19 -8.32 1.68 -10.85
CA ALA A 19 -7.42 2.18 -11.88
C ALA A 19 -7.95 3.37 -12.69
N LEU A 20 -9.18 3.83 -12.41
CA LEU A 20 -9.83 4.99 -13.03
C LEU A 20 -9.75 6.27 -12.17
N MET A 21 -9.11 6.22 -11.01
CA MET A 21 -8.97 7.37 -10.10
C MET A 21 -7.79 8.25 -10.54
N SER A 22 -7.92 9.57 -10.37
CA SER A 22 -6.82 10.52 -10.60
C SER A 22 -5.64 10.30 -9.65
N GLU A 23 -4.43 10.79 -9.95
CA GLU A 23 -3.25 10.61 -9.07
C GLU A 23 -3.50 11.07 -7.63
N ASP A 24 -4.14 12.23 -7.50
CA ASP A 24 -4.50 12.80 -6.20
C ASP A 24 -5.53 11.91 -5.48
N GLU A 25 -6.48 11.31 -6.20
CA GLU A 25 -7.46 10.37 -5.63
C GLU A 25 -6.83 9.00 -5.29
N ILE A 26 -5.85 8.52 -6.05
CA ILE A 26 -5.10 7.28 -5.78
C ILE A 26 -4.22 7.45 -4.54
N ILE A 27 -3.50 8.57 -4.44
CA ILE A 27 -2.65 8.88 -3.29
C ILE A 27 -3.51 9.08 -2.04
N ASN A 28 -4.61 9.83 -2.17
CA ASN A 28 -5.58 10.00 -1.10
C ASN A 28 -6.13 8.64 -0.63
N THR A 29 -6.60 7.79 -1.55
CA THR A 29 -7.10 6.45 -1.21
C THR A 29 -6.01 5.56 -0.61
N ALA A 30 -4.78 5.62 -1.10
CA ALA A 30 -3.66 4.86 -0.55
C ALA A 30 -3.31 5.31 0.88
N ILE A 31 -3.34 6.63 1.16
CA ILE A 31 -3.13 7.19 2.49
C ILE A 31 -4.27 6.80 3.44
N HIS A 32 -5.52 6.87 2.97
CA HIS A 32 -6.72 6.47 3.71
C HIS A 32 -6.63 5.00 4.13
N GLU A 33 -6.29 4.14 3.19
CA GLU A 33 -6.25 2.70 3.37
C GLU A 33 -5.01 2.26 4.16
N TYR A 34 -3.89 2.95 4.00
CA TYR A 34 -2.71 2.78 4.87
C TYR A 34 -3.04 3.13 6.32
N THR A 35 -3.81 4.20 6.55
CA THR A 35 -4.25 4.58 7.90
C THR A 35 -5.12 3.49 8.51
N HIS A 36 -6.05 2.91 7.74
CA HIS A 36 -6.83 1.74 8.16
C HIS A 36 -5.95 0.53 8.48
N PHE A 37 -4.95 0.25 7.65
CA PHE A 37 -4.01 -0.85 7.85
C PHE A 37 -3.19 -0.68 9.13
N GLY A 38 -2.60 0.51 9.35
CA GLY A 38 -1.81 0.83 10.53
C GLY A 38 -2.63 0.67 11.81
N LEU A 39 -3.84 1.25 11.85
CA LEU A 39 -4.74 1.12 13.00
C LEU A 39 -5.21 -0.32 13.20
N SER A 40 -5.51 -1.06 12.13
CA SER A 40 -6.02 -2.43 12.24
C SER A 40 -4.97 -3.41 12.74
N ASN A 41 -3.73 -3.29 12.28
CA ASN A 41 -2.68 -4.24 12.65
C ASN A 41 -2.09 -3.97 14.03
N GLN A 42 -2.11 -2.73 14.49
CA GLN A 42 -1.51 -2.35 15.77
C GLN A 42 -2.53 -2.32 16.92
N SER A 43 -3.84 -2.37 16.63
CA SER A 43 -4.89 -2.24 17.65
C SER A 43 -5.45 -3.55 18.20
N VAL A 44 -5.90 -3.53 19.46
CA VAL A 44 -6.54 -4.70 20.12
C VAL A 44 -7.78 -5.11 19.33
N TYR A 45 -8.60 -4.13 18.98
CA TYR A 45 -9.83 -4.36 18.22
C TYR A 45 -9.55 -4.95 16.84
N GLY A 46 -8.55 -4.45 16.12
CA GLY A 46 -8.18 -4.98 14.81
C GLY A 46 -7.60 -6.40 14.88
N THR A 47 -6.77 -6.71 15.89
CA THR A 47 -6.29 -8.09 16.13
C THR A 47 -7.44 -9.05 16.45
N ILE A 48 -8.44 -8.63 17.23
CA ILE A 48 -9.63 -9.44 17.52
C ILE A 48 -10.42 -9.74 16.23
N LEU A 49 -10.67 -8.72 15.41
CA LEU A 49 -11.36 -8.85 14.12
C LEU A 49 -10.61 -9.81 13.18
N TYR A 50 -9.29 -9.67 13.09
CA TYR A 50 -8.44 -10.58 12.33
C TYR A 50 -8.56 -12.03 12.80
N CYS A 51 -8.45 -12.27 14.12
CA CYS A 51 -8.61 -13.60 14.70
C CYS A 51 -9.99 -14.19 14.40
N LEU A 52 -11.07 -13.40 14.51
CA LEU A 52 -12.43 -13.83 14.17
C LEU A 52 -12.56 -14.20 12.68
N ASN A 53 -11.97 -13.41 11.79
CA ASN A 53 -11.98 -13.68 10.35
C ASN A 53 -11.29 -14.99 9.99
N LYS A 54 -10.17 -15.32 10.64
CA LYS A 54 -9.43 -16.57 10.40
C LYS A 54 -10.14 -17.84 10.89
N LEU A 55 -11.23 -17.72 11.65
CA LEU A 55 -12.03 -18.89 12.05
C LEU A 55 -12.88 -19.39 10.88
N ILE A 56 -12.66 -20.66 10.50
CA ILE A 56 -13.51 -21.40 9.57
C ILE A 56 -14.60 -22.11 10.39
N ILE A 57 -15.84 -21.61 10.28
CA ILE A 57 -17.00 -22.17 10.96
C ILE A 57 -17.74 -23.08 9.97
N PRO A 58 -18.01 -24.36 10.32
CA PRO A 58 -18.82 -25.24 9.48
C PRO A 58 -20.18 -24.63 9.14
N TYR A 59 -20.57 -24.72 7.86
CA TYR A 59 -21.77 -24.05 7.35
C TYR A 59 -23.07 -24.52 8.02
N ASP A 60 -23.07 -25.73 8.58
CA ASP A 60 -24.20 -26.33 9.30
C ASP A 60 -24.31 -25.84 10.76
N ASN A 61 -23.32 -25.11 11.27
CA ASN A 61 -23.31 -24.61 12.64
C ASN A 61 -23.76 -23.16 12.76
N GLN A 62 -25.07 -22.95 12.58
CA GLN A 62 -25.67 -21.62 12.60
C GLN A 62 -25.46 -20.87 13.93
N MET A 63 -25.33 -21.59 15.06
CA MET A 63 -25.10 -20.97 16.37
C MET A 63 -23.76 -20.23 16.41
N ASP A 64 -22.69 -20.87 15.94
CA ASP A 64 -21.37 -20.23 15.92
C ASP A 64 -21.26 -19.17 14.81
N ILE A 65 -21.93 -19.36 13.67
CA ILE A 65 -22.04 -18.31 12.64
C ILE A 65 -22.65 -17.05 13.24
N ASN A 66 -23.73 -17.19 14.02
CA ASN A 66 -24.39 -16.07 14.68
C ASN A 66 -23.52 -15.43 15.77
N ARG A 67 -22.75 -16.24 16.53
CA ARG A 67 -21.77 -15.75 17.52
C ARG A 67 -20.68 -14.91 16.86
N LYS A 68 -20.05 -15.44 15.81
CA LYS A 68 -19.02 -14.74 15.02
C LYS A 68 -19.58 -13.43 14.48
N LYS A 69 -20.76 -13.47 13.86
CA LYS A 69 -21.41 -12.26 13.32
C LYS A 69 -21.70 -11.22 14.41
N ALA A 70 -22.27 -11.62 15.54
CA ALA A 70 -22.56 -10.68 16.63
C ALA A 70 -21.30 -10.01 17.19
N ALA A 71 -20.21 -10.78 17.34
CA ALA A 71 -18.92 -10.24 17.76
C ALA A 71 -18.34 -9.30 16.69
N MET A 72 -18.28 -9.73 15.42
CA MET A 72 -17.76 -8.93 14.32
C MET A 72 -18.53 -7.62 14.16
N ASP A 73 -19.87 -7.65 14.11
CA ASP A 73 -20.73 -6.46 14.06
C ASP A 73 -20.32 -5.48 15.18
N PHE A 74 -20.19 -5.97 16.42
CA PHE A 74 -19.81 -5.13 17.56
C PHE A 74 -18.42 -4.50 17.40
N PHE A 75 -17.40 -5.29 17.05
CA PHE A 75 -16.04 -4.78 16.96
C PHE A 75 -15.90 -3.79 15.79
N MET A 76 -16.47 -4.10 14.62
CA MET A 76 -16.49 -3.22 13.44
C MET A 76 -17.20 -1.89 13.72
N ASP A 77 -18.42 -1.93 14.25
CA ASP A 77 -19.23 -0.73 14.49
C ASP A 77 -18.55 0.25 15.47
N ASN A 78 -17.75 -0.28 16.40
CA ASN A 78 -17.10 0.51 17.44
C ASN A 78 -15.69 0.98 17.09
N THR A 79 -15.08 0.51 15.99
CA THR A 79 -13.84 1.07 15.43
C THR A 79 -14.08 2.03 14.29
N LEU A 80 -15.18 1.85 13.53
CA LEU A 80 -15.41 2.54 12.26
C LEU A 80 -15.22 4.06 12.34
N LYS A 81 -15.75 4.73 13.38
CA LYS A 81 -15.62 6.20 13.45
C LYS A 81 -14.22 6.67 13.77
N VAL A 82 -13.45 5.93 14.58
CA VAL A 82 -12.03 6.25 14.81
C VAL A 82 -11.23 6.02 13.53
N GLN A 83 -11.45 4.88 12.88
CA GLN A 83 -10.76 4.50 11.65
C GLN A 83 -11.02 5.49 10.51
N GLU A 84 -12.29 5.72 10.14
CA GLU A 84 -12.64 6.69 9.10
C GLU A 84 -12.28 8.13 9.50
N GLY A 85 -12.48 8.49 10.77
CA GLY A 85 -12.15 9.83 11.27
C GLY A 85 -10.65 10.13 11.20
N MET A 86 -9.82 9.14 11.52
CA MET A 86 -8.37 9.25 11.43
C MET A 86 -7.90 9.28 9.98
N ALA A 87 -8.45 8.41 9.14
CA ALA A 87 -8.06 8.30 7.73
C ALA A 87 -8.34 9.62 6.98
N VAL A 88 -9.55 10.16 7.11
CA VAL A 88 -9.91 11.48 6.51
C VAL A 88 -9.14 12.64 7.16
N PHE A 89 -8.76 12.53 8.44
CA PHE A 89 -7.89 13.52 9.06
C PHE A 89 -6.48 13.51 8.47
N ILE A 90 -5.88 12.34 8.24
CA ILE A 90 -4.55 12.22 7.61
C ILE A 90 -4.61 12.68 6.15
N GLU A 91 -5.69 12.41 5.41
CA GLU A 91 -5.93 13.02 4.09
C GLU A 91 -5.90 14.56 4.18
N GLY A 92 -6.58 15.13 5.18
CA GLY A 92 -6.56 16.57 5.44
C GLY A 92 -5.16 17.10 5.73
N ILE A 93 -4.36 16.39 6.53
CA ILE A 93 -2.96 16.72 6.80
C ILE A 93 -2.13 16.67 5.51
N TYR A 94 -2.33 15.65 4.67
CA TYR A 94 -1.63 15.50 3.40
C TYR A 94 -1.85 16.72 2.48
N PHE A 95 -3.10 17.15 2.30
CA PHE A 95 -3.39 18.34 1.52
C PHE A 95 -2.81 19.60 2.16
N LEU A 96 -2.90 19.73 3.49
CA LEU A 96 -2.37 20.88 4.22
C LEU A 96 -0.84 21.03 4.06
N LEU A 97 -0.11 19.92 4.01
CA LEU A 97 1.33 19.91 3.78
C LEU A 97 1.74 20.26 2.35
N ARG A 98 0.82 20.10 1.39
CA ARG A 98 1.03 20.48 -0.01
C ARG A 98 0.74 21.96 -0.19
N ASP A 99 -0.48 22.37 0.15
CA ASP A 99 -0.95 23.74 0.00
C ASP A 99 -2.26 23.97 0.79
N VAL A 100 -2.41 25.17 1.37
CA VAL A 100 -3.58 25.51 2.19
C VAL A 100 -4.86 25.62 1.33
N GLU A 101 -4.77 26.08 0.08
CA GLU A 101 -5.90 26.17 -0.84
C GLU A 101 -6.36 24.76 -1.27
N GLU A 102 -5.44 23.82 -1.49
CA GLU A 102 -5.77 22.41 -1.74
C GLU A 102 -6.53 21.79 -0.55
N TYR A 103 -6.09 22.06 0.68
CA TYR A 103 -6.79 21.63 1.89
C TYR A 103 -8.22 22.20 1.99
N GLU A 104 -8.39 23.51 1.77
CA GLU A 104 -9.72 24.14 1.86
C GLU A 104 -10.66 23.57 0.79
N ASN A 105 -10.16 23.37 -0.44
CA ASN A 105 -10.92 22.74 -1.51
C ASN A 105 -11.34 21.30 -1.15
N PHE A 106 -10.46 20.52 -0.53
CA PHE A 106 -10.78 19.19 -0.03
C PHE A 106 -11.90 19.21 1.01
N ILE A 107 -11.82 20.09 2.02
CA ILE A 107 -12.87 20.21 3.05
C ILE A 107 -14.20 20.70 2.47
N GLU A 108 -14.18 21.70 1.58
CA GLU A 108 -15.39 22.18 0.90
C GLU A 108 -16.04 21.08 0.06
N ASN A 109 -15.24 20.30 -0.66
CA ASN A 109 -15.70 19.17 -1.46
C ASN A 109 -16.38 18.12 -0.58
N LEU A 110 -15.78 17.75 0.56
CA LEU A 110 -16.38 16.84 1.53
C LEU A 110 -17.72 17.38 2.07
N MET A 111 -17.78 18.67 2.42
CA MET A 111 -19.00 19.29 2.93
C MET A 111 -20.15 19.29 1.91
N ARG A 112 -19.84 19.49 0.62
CA ARG A 112 -20.85 19.57 -0.45
C ARG A 112 -21.26 18.21 -0.98
N ASN A 113 -20.29 17.31 -1.16
CA ASN A 113 -20.47 16.08 -1.93
C ASN A 113 -20.42 14.80 -1.08
N ASN A 114 -19.85 14.82 0.14
CA ASN A 114 -19.75 13.64 1.00
C ASN A 114 -19.93 13.97 2.50
N LEU A 115 -21.13 14.39 2.88
CA LEU A 115 -21.50 14.77 4.26
C LEU A 115 -21.19 13.68 5.30
N LYS A 116 -21.24 12.41 4.91
CA LYS A 116 -20.92 11.28 5.80
C LYS A 116 -19.43 11.29 6.16
N TYR A 117 -18.55 11.40 5.18
CA TYR A 117 -17.10 11.48 5.41
C TYR A 117 -16.73 12.75 6.16
N TYR A 118 -17.32 13.88 5.77
CA TYR A 118 -17.16 15.13 6.51
C TYR A 118 -17.53 14.98 8.01
N SER A 119 -18.57 14.22 8.32
CA SER A 119 -19.00 14.01 9.72
C SER A 119 -17.97 13.28 10.57
N TYR A 120 -17.08 12.48 9.97
CA TYR A 120 -16.01 11.77 10.69
C TYR A 120 -14.85 12.70 11.07
N VAL A 121 -14.45 13.60 10.18
CA VAL A 121 -13.35 14.56 10.43
C VAL A 121 -13.78 15.81 11.19
N LYS A 122 -15.08 16.14 11.18
CA LYS A 122 -15.64 17.33 11.86
C LYS A 122 -15.16 17.53 13.31
N PRO A 123 -15.08 16.50 14.18
CA PRO A 123 -14.57 16.66 15.55
C PRO A 123 -13.09 17.08 15.62
N LEU A 124 -12.30 16.75 14.60
CA LEU A 124 -10.88 17.04 14.49
C LEU A 124 -10.60 18.37 13.78
N ARG A 125 -11.63 19.04 13.24
CA ARG A 125 -11.47 20.26 12.43
C ARG A 125 -10.72 21.36 13.19
N PHE A 126 -10.95 21.53 14.50
CA PHE A 126 -10.24 22.56 15.26
C PHE A 126 -8.71 22.38 15.26
N ILE A 127 -8.24 21.13 15.18
CA ILE A 127 -6.82 20.81 15.04
C ILE A 127 -6.33 21.23 13.66
N LEU A 128 -7.04 20.83 12.60
CA LEU A 128 -6.68 21.19 11.23
C LEU A 128 -6.66 22.71 11.01
N GLU A 129 -7.61 23.44 11.59
CA GLU A 129 -7.65 24.91 11.53
C GLU A 129 -6.47 25.56 12.26
N LEU A 130 -6.03 24.99 13.40
CA LEU A 130 -4.86 25.47 14.14
C LEU A 130 -3.56 25.26 13.34
N LEU A 131 -3.51 24.22 12.50
CA LEU A 131 -2.33 23.82 11.74
C LEU A 131 -2.14 24.59 10.43
N LYS A 132 -3.11 25.40 9.97
CA LYS A 132 -3.04 26.09 8.66
C LYS A 132 -1.82 26.96 8.47
N ASP A 133 -1.43 27.65 9.52
CA ASP A 133 -0.29 28.58 9.52
C ASP A 133 0.93 27.96 10.23
N ALA A 134 0.91 26.66 10.54
CA ALA A 134 1.97 25.99 11.27
C ALA A 134 3.09 25.54 10.34
N GLU A 135 4.33 25.55 10.86
CA GLU A 135 5.47 24.97 10.16
C GLU A 135 5.29 23.45 9.96
N ARG A 136 5.85 22.93 8.87
CA ARG A 136 5.74 21.51 8.47
C ARG A 136 5.99 20.52 9.62
N GLU A 137 7.05 20.73 10.40
CA GLU A 137 7.41 19.87 11.54
C GLU A 137 6.31 19.83 12.62
N ASN A 138 5.66 20.97 12.89
CA ASN A 138 4.55 21.06 13.84
C ASN A 138 3.30 20.33 13.32
N VAL A 139 3.01 20.43 12.02
CA VAL A 139 1.90 19.71 11.37
C VAL A 139 2.10 18.19 11.52
N LEU A 140 3.31 17.71 11.25
CA LEU A 140 3.66 16.28 11.36
C LEU A 140 3.61 15.78 12.80
N THR A 141 4.19 16.54 13.75
CA THR A 141 4.19 16.19 15.18
C THR A 141 2.77 16.06 15.73
N VAL A 142 1.89 17.03 15.42
CA VAL A 142 0.48 16.98 15.85
C VAL A 142 -0.25 15.81 15.19
N ALA A 143 -0.05 15.58 13.89
CA ALA A 143 -0.67 14.47 13.18
C ALA A 143 -0.29 13.12 13.80
N HIS A 144 0.99 12.93 14.12
CA HIS A 144 1.48 11.74 14.82
C HIS A 144 0.84 11.59 16.20
N ALA A 145 0.77 12.66 17.00
CA ALA A 145 0.15 12.61 18.32
C ALA A 145 -1.35 12.23 18.25
N VAL A 146 -2.10 12.76 17.28
CA VAL A 146 -3.51 12.39 17.05
C VAL A 146 -3.63 10.92 16.62
N PHE A 147 -2.73 10.43 15.76
CA PHE A 147 -2.67 9.01 15.38
C PHE A 147 -2.43 8.11 16.59
N GLN A 148 -1.49 8.46 17.49
CA GLN A 148 -1.24 7.71 18.71
C GLN A 148 -2.46 7.68 19.63
N ILE A 149 -3.21 8.78 19.76
CA ILE A 149 -4.48 8.78 20.51
C ILE A 149 -5.51 7.84 19.89
N ALA A 150 -5.62 7.80 18.56
CA ALA A 150 -6.49 6.86 17.86
C ALA A 150 -6.10 5.41 18.17
N LEU A 151 -4.80 5.11 18.12
CA LEU A 151 -4.27 3.79 18.43
C LEU A 151 -4.51 3.40 19.91
N THR A 152 -4.19 4.27 20.87
CA THR A 152 -4.44 4.05 22.30
C THR A 152 -5.93 3.88 22.60
N ALA A 153 -6.82 4.59 21.88
CA ALA A 153 -8.26 4.43 22.00
C ALA A 153 -8.73 3.04 21.52
N MET A 154 -8.17 2.55 20.42
CA MET A 154 -8.44 1.22 19.87
C MET A 154 -7.71 0.09 20.61
N ASN A 155 -6.68 0.40 21.41
CA ASN A 155 -5.98 -0.51 22.33
C ASN A 155 -6.68 -0.65 23.69
N ALA A 156 -8.01 -0.55 23.73
CA ALA A 156 -8.73 -0.90 24.95
C ALA A 156 -8.58 -2.40 25.24
N ASN A 157 -8.21 -2.74 26.47
CA ASN A 157 -8.07 -4.11 26.97
C ASN A 157 -9.43 -4.82 27.14
N ILE A 158 -10.25 -4.80 26.09
CA ILE A 158 -11.62 -5.35 26.04
C ILE A 158 -11.63 -6.87 26.23
N TYR A 159 -10.53 -7.54 25.91
CA TYR A 159 -10.36 -8.97 26.16
C TYR A 159 -10.47 -9.34 27.65
N THR A 160 -10.23 -8.39 28.56
CA THR A 160 -10.41 -8.58 30.02
C THR A 160 -11.87 -8.76 30.47
N VAL A 161 -12.84 -8.45 29.60
CA VAL A 161 -14.27 -8.59 29.90
C VAL A 161 -14.76 -10.04 29.77
N GLY A 162 -13.99 -10.88 29.07
CA GLY A 162 -14.32 -12.28 28.78
C GLY A 162 -15.14 -12.45 27.50
N GLY A 163 -14.76 -13.40 26.66
CA GLY A 163 -15.34 -13.59 25.32
C GLY A 163 -16.79 -14.03 25.33
N SER A 164 -17.21 -14.74 26.38
CA SER A 164 -18.59 -15.24 26.52
C SER A 164 -19.65 -14.12 26.48
N ALA A 165 -19.30 -12.88 26.83
CA ALA A 165 -20.19 -11.72 26.76
C ALA A 165 -20.53 -11.29 25.32
N PHE A 166 -19.78 -11.77 24.33
CA PHE A 166 -19.89 -11.38 22.91
C PHE A 166 -20.63 -12.41 22.05
N GLY A 167 -21.08 -13.54 22.64
CA GLY A 167 -21.72 -14.61 21.89
C GLY A 167 -23.09 -14.25 21.30
N THR A 168 -23.78 -13.21 21.79
CA THR A 168 -25.06 -12.78 21.23
C THR A 168 -25.27 -11.27 21.36
N LYS A 169 -26.08 -10.68 20.47
CA LYS A 169 -26.47 -9.26 20.53
C LYS A 169 -27.07 -8.88 21.88
N LYS A 170 -27.85 -9.76 22.52
CA LYS A 170 -28.46 -9.53 23.85
C LYS A 170 -27.41 -9.43 24.96
N LEU A 171 -26.41 -10.30 24.96
CA LEU A 171 -25.32 -10.28 25.94
C LEU A 171 -24.45 -9.02 25.77
N ILE A 172 -24.14 -8.67 24.53
CA ILE A 172 -23.41 -7.45 24.18
C ILE A 172 -24.16 -6.21 24.69
N GLN A 173 -25.46 -6.09 24.42
CA GLN A 173 -26.28 -4.97 24.91
C GLN A 173 -26.26 -4.86 26.44
N LYS A 174 -26.43 -6.00 27.15
CA LYS A 174 -26.37 -6.04 28.61
C LYS A 174 -25.00 -5.58 29.14
N MET A 175 -23.92 -6.00 28.49
CA MET A 175 -22.57 -5.60 28.84
C MET A 175 -22.33 -4.09 28.62
N VAL A 176 -22.69 -3.58 27.44
CA VAL A 176 -22.53 -2.17 27.07
C VAL A 176 -23.33 -1.24 27.98
N SER A 177 -24.48 -1.70 28.49
CA SER A 177 -25.32 -0.93 29.42
C SER A 177 -24.75 -0.78 30.84
N LYS A 178 -23.64 -1.44 31.18
CA LYS A 178 -22.99 -1.26 32.49
C LYS A 178 -22.38 0.14 32.62
N PRO A 179 -22.42 0.76 33.81
CA PRO A 179 -21.75 2.04 34.06
C PRO A 179 -20.28 2.01 33.64
N ASP A 180 -19.84 3.09 33.00
CA ASP A 180 -18.47 3.33 32.53
C ASP A 180 -17.89 2.33 31.52
N PHE A 181 -18.65 1.31 31.09
CA PHE A 181 -18.21 0.38 30.05
C PHE A 181 -17.80 1.12 28.77
N SER A 182 -18.67 2.02 28.31
CA SER A 182 -18.41 2.79 27.09
C SER A 182 -17.17 3.67 27.21
N LYS A 183 -16.94 4.29 28.37
CA LYS A 183 -15.75 5.14 28.59
C LYS A 183 -14.47 4.32 28.65
N LYS A 184 -14.54 3.12 29.22
CA LYS A 184 -13.34 2.27 29.42
C LYS A 184 -12.95 1.51 28.16
N TYR A 185 -13.92 1.05 27.38
CA TYR A 185 -13.67 0.04 26.35
C TYR A 185 -14.06 0.42 24.92
N ILE A 186 -14.91 1.43 24.70
CA ILE A 186 -15.39 1.75 23.35
C ILE A 186 -14.45 2.77 22.68
N PRO A 187 -13.77 2.42 21.56
CA PRO A 187 -12.76 3.26 20.93
C PRO A 187 -13.27 4.65 20.58
N ASN A 188 -14.42 4.74 19.90
CA ASN A 188 -15.02 6.02 19.53
C ASN A 188 -15.23 6.96 20.74
N LYS A 189 -15.65 6.43 21.89
CA LYS A 189 -15.88 7.25 23.08
C LYS A 189 -14.57 7.71 23.71
N ARG A 190 -13.57 6.83 23.75
CA ARG A 190 -12.23 7.16 24.26
C ARG A 190 -11.56 8.21 23.41
N PHE A 191 -11.58 8.02 22.09
CA PHE A 191 -11.01 8.94 21.12
C PHE A 191 -11.65 10.32 21.22
N CYS A 192 -12.98 10.42 21.15
CA CYS A 192 -13.66 11.71 21.25
C CYS A 192 -13.37 12.44 22.57
N VAL A 193 -13.33 11.74 23.71
CA VAL A 193 -13.03 12.37 25.01
C VAL A 193 -11.61 12.95 25.02
N ALA A 194 -10.62 12.21 24.52
CA ALA A 194 -9.23 12.67 24.46
C ALA A 194 -9.06 13.87 23.51
N ILE A 195 -9.73 13.84 22.34
CA ILE A 195 -9.72 14.95 21.39
C ILE A 195 -10.44 16.19 21.94
N GLU A 196 -11.62 16.01 22.55
CA GLU A 196 -12.40 17.11 23.14
C GLU A 196 -11.65 17.81 24.28
N SER A 197 -10.86 17.09 25.07
CA SER A 197 -10.04 17.72 26.12
C SER A 197 -8.95 18.66 25.58
N CYS A 198 -8.60 18.54 24.29
CA CYS A 198 -7.58 19.36 23.65
C CYS A 198 -8.15 20.60 22.93
N LYS A 199 -9.48 20.79 22.94
CA LYS A 199 -10.17 21.81 22.14
C LYS A 199 -9.78 23.26 22.47
N ASN A 200 -9.27 23.50 23.67
CA ASN A 200 -8.87 24.83 24.14
C ASN A 200 -7.38 25.12 23.90
N ALA A 201 -6.66 24.26 23.17
CA ALA A 201 -5.26 24.50 22.84
C ALA A 201 -5.10 25.84 22.11
N SER A 202 -4.12 26.62 22.57
CA SER A 202 -3.85 27.98 22.09
C SER A 202 -2.71 28.07 21.08
N SER A 203 -1.90 27.02 20.98
CA SER A 203 -0.77 26.89 20.04
C SER A 203 -0.53 25.41 19.68
N CYS A 204 0.32 25.15 18.68
CA CYS A 204 0.72 23.79 18.32
C CYS A 204 1.46 23.09 19.49
N GLU A 205 2.35 23.79 20.18
CA GLU A 205 3.08 23.25 21.35
C GLU A 205 2.12 22.86 22.49
N ASP A 206 1.16 23.73 22.80
CA ASP A 206 0.12 23.50 23.80
C ASP A 206 -0.77 22.31 23.39
N LEU A 207 -1.13 22.22 22.11
CA LEU A 207 -1.88 21.09 21.57
C LEU A 207 -1.10 19.78 21.70
N VAL A 208 0.17 19.73 21.28
CA VAL A 208 1.02 18.54 21.42
C VAL A 208 1.11 18.12 22.88
N GLN A 209 1.35 19.06 23.80
CA GLN A 209 1.42 18.76 25.22
C GLN A 209 0.10 18.17 25.75
N LEU A 210 -1.05 18.73 25.37
CA LEU A 210 -2.37 18.22 25.76
C LEU A 210 -2.63 16.82 25.18
N LEU A 211 -2.27 16.59 23.91
CA LEU A 211 -2.41 15.29 23.24
C LEU A 211 -1.49 14.24 23.90
N THR A 212 -0.22 14.58 24.12
CA THR A 212 0.76 13.70 24.80
C THR A 212 0.33 13.39 26.22
N ASN A 213 -0.26 14.32 26.97
CA ASN A 213 -0.82 14.03 28.30
C ASN A 213 -1.98 13.04 28.27
N GLN A 214 -2.69 12.88 27.15
CA GLN A 214 -3.69 11.80 26.99
C GLN A 214 -3.06 10.44 26.73
N ILE A 215 -1.80 10.42 26.28
CA ILE A 215 -1.00 9.22 25.97
C ILE A 215 -0.19 8.79 27.21
N VAL A 216 0.41 9.75 27.93
CA VAL A 216 1.32 9.51 29.07
C VAL A 216 0.57 8.90 30.25
N GLY A 217 0.91 7.64 30.53
CA GLY A 217 0.40 6.85 31.65
C GLY A 217 -0.30 5.53 31.27
N LYS A 218 -0.33 5.12 29.98
CA LYS A 218 -1.01 3.88 29.55
C LYS A 218 -0.34 3.00 28.50
N ASP A 219 0.78 3.41 27.90
CA ASP A 219 1.58 2.54 27.04
C ASP A 219 3.03 2.59 27.55
N GLU A 220 3.40 1.59 28.35
CA GLU A 220 4.80 1.19 28.47
C GLU A 220 5.27 0.80 27.07
N ASN A 221 6.53 1.04 26.73
CA ASN A 221 7.13 0.56 25.48
C ASN A 221 6.83 -0.93 25.32
N ASN A 222 5.81 -1.27 24.53
CA ASN A 222 5.36 -2.65 24.38
C ASN A 222 6.49 -3.41 23.71
N THR A 223 7.22 -4.19 24.50
CA THR A 223 8.22 -5.11 23.99
C THR A 223 7.54 -6.12 23.09
N PHE A 224 8.32 -6.80 22.23
CA PHE A 224 7.78 -7.89 21.42
C PHE A 224 7.13 -8.98 22.29
N ASP A 225 7.62 -9.15 23.51
CA ASP A 225 7.05 -10.05 24.51
C ASP A 225 5.67 -9.57 24.98
N ASP A 226 5.48 -8.29 25.27
CA ASP A 226 4.18 -7.72 25.63
C ASP A 226 3.14 -7.90 24.51
N LEU A 227 3.56 -7.75 23.26
CA LEU A 227 2.71 -8.01 22.10
C LEU A 227 2.32 -9.49 21.99
N ASN A 228 3.22 -10.42 22.32
CA ASN A 228 2.94 -11.86 22.34
C ASN A 228 1.99 -12.25 23.47
N GLU A 229 2.19 -11.70 24.67
CA GLU A 229 1.28 -11.89 25.80
C GLU A 229 -0.12 -11.38 25.48
N ARG A 230 -0.21 -10.17 24.92
CA ARG A 230 -1.47 -9.59 24.47
C ARG A 230 -2.15 -10.46 23.40
N LEU A 231 -1.40 -10.96 22.41
CA LEU A 231 -1.95 -11.85 21.39
C LEU A 231 -2.48 -13.15 22.01
N ALA A 232 -1.79 -13.72 23.00
CA ALA A 232 -2.24 -14.92 23.70
C ALA A 232 -3.57 -14.68 24.44
N GLU A 233 -3.71 -13.56 25.14
CA GLU A 233 -4.96 -13.19 25.82
C GLU A 233 -6.09 -12.91 24.82
N ILE A 234 -5.80 -12.27 23.68
CA ILE A 234 -6.78 -12.07 22.60
C ILE A 234 -7.25 -13.40 22.02
N LYS A 235 -6.35 -14.36 21.76
CA LYS A 235 -6.74 -15.69 21.27
C LYS A 235 -7.64 -16.41 22.27
N LYS A 236 -7.29 -16.37 23.56
CA LYS A 236 -8.11 -16.94 24.64
C LYS A 236 -9.50 -16.30 24.66
N PHE A 237 -9.55 -14.97 24.60
CA PHE A 237 -10.79 -14.21 24.52
C PHE A 237 -11.65 -14.63 23.32
N VAL A 238 -11.06 -14.76 22.12
CA VAL A 238 -11.80 -15.19 20.91
C VAL A 238 -12.35 -16.60 21.08
N ILE A 239 -11.60 -17.52 21.67
CA ILE A 239 -12.07 -18.89 21.95
C ILE A 239 -13.25 -18.89 22.95
N GLU A 240 -13.23 -18.02 23.95
CA GLU A 240 -14.31 -17.90 24.93
C GLU A 240 -15.66 -17.47 24.31
N ILE A 241 -15.66 -16.78 23.17
CA ILE A 241 -16.88 -16.46 22.41
C ILE A 241 -17.62 -17.74 21.97
N PHE A 242 -16.87 -18.82 21.76
CA PHE A 242 -17.34 -20.12 21.26
C PHE A 242 -17.21 -21.24 22.30
N SER A 243 -17.17 -20.92 23.59
CA SER A 243 -16.89 -21.88 24.68
C SER A 243 -17.79 -23.13 24.69
N GLU A 244 -19.04 -23.00 24.23
CA GLU A 244 -20.01 -24.11 24.13
C GLU A 244 -20.00 -24.83 22.77
N SER A 245 -19.07 -24.49 21.88
CA SER A 245 -19.01 -25.07 20.54
C SER A 245 -18.44 -26.48 20.53
N LYS A 246 -19.09 -27.38 19.81
CA LYS A 246 -18.56 -28.73 19.50
C LYS A 246 -17.30 -28.69 18.60
N TYR A 247 -17.01 -27.56 17.95
CA TYR A 247 -15.85 -27.37 17.07
C TYR A 247 -14.74 -26.51 17.68
N ILE A 248 -14.79 -26.24 18.99
CA ILE A 248 -13.81 -25.36 19.66
C ILE A 248 -12.35 -25.78 19.42
N GLY A 249 -12.09 -27.08 19.25
CA GLY A 249 -10.77 -27.60 18.88
C GLY A 249 -10.28 -27.12 17.51
N LEU A 250 -11.16 -27.04 16.51
CA LEU A 250 -10.83 -26.49 15.18
C LEU A 250 -10.46 -25.00 15.27
N TYR A 251 -11.18 -24.26 16.12
CA TYR A 251 -10.93 -22.83 16.31
C TYR A 251 -9.58 -22.60 16.99
N LYS A 252 -9.25 -23.39 18.02
CA LYS A 252 -7.93 -23.36 18.68
C LYS A 252 -6.80 -23.61 17.67
N ASN A 253 -6.91 -24.68 16.89
CA ASN A 253 -5.90 -25.02 15.87
C ASN A 253 -5.74 -23.91 14.81
N SER A 254 -6.81 -23.18 14.50
CA SER A 254 -6.76 -22.07 13.54
C SER A 254 -6.03 -20.86 14.12
N LEU A 255 -6.29 -20.53 15.40
CA LEU A 255 -5.65 -19.40 16.08
C LEU A 255 -4.19 -19.68 16.48
N GLU A 256 -3.81 -20.93 16.71
CA GLU A 256 -2.40 -21.31 16.98
C GLU A 256 -1.47 -20.94 15.83
N LYS A 257 -1.98 -20.94 14.59
CA LYS A 257 -1.21 -20.56 13.38
C LYS A 257 -0.96 -19.06 13.27
N ILE A 258 -1.65 -18.24 14.05
CA ILE A 258 -1.46 -16.79 14.07
C ILE A 258 -0.30 -16.49 15.02
N SER A 259 0.74 -15.80 14.58
CA SER A 259 1.81 -15.34 15.46
C SER A 259 2.15 -13.91 15.12
N ASN A 260 2.63 -13.16 16.12
CA ASN A 260 3.35 -11.94 15.81
C ASN A 260 4.63 -12.35 15.07
N LYS A 261 4.97 -11.58 14.05
CA LYS A 261 6.25 -11.69 13.37
C LYS A 261 6.87 -10.31 13.47
N GLU A 262 8.01 -10.23 14.11
CA GLU A 262 8.88 -9.10 13.91
C GLU A 262 9.33 -9.20 12.45
N LYS A 263 8.86 -8.24 11.66
CA LYS A 263 9.26 -8.11 10.26
C LYS A 263 10.13 -6.90 10.18
N ASP A 264 11.25 -7.04 9.50
CA ASP A 264 12.00 -5.88 9.05
C ASP A 264 11.07 -5.01 8.20
N VAL A 265 11.20 -3.69 8.32
CA VAL A 265 10.43 -2.72 7.53
C VAL A 265 10.64 -2.99 6.04
N SER A 266 11.80 -3.53 5.66
CA SER A 266 12.09 -3.99 4.30
C SER A 266 11.20 -5.13 3.80
N GLU A 267 10.74 -6.05 4.67
CA GLU A 267 9.80 -7.10 4.30
C GLU A 267 8.36 -6.59 4.12
N VAL A 268 8.01 -5.45 4.73
CA VAL A 268 6.73 -4.77 4.53
C VAL A 268 6.73 -4.00 3.22
N PHE A 269 7.88 -3.44 2.82
CA PHE A 269 8.04 -2.74 1.54
C PHE A 269 7.90 -3.69 0.33
N LEU A 270 8.37 -4.93 0.43
CA LEU A 270 8.18 -5.96 -0.60
C LEU A 270 6.70 -6.33 -0.84
N GLN A 271 5.78 -5.86 0.01
CA GLN A 271 4.33 -5.99 -0.17
C GLN A 271 3.73 -4.82 -0.98
N GLN A 272 4.52 -3.81 -1.35
CA GLN A 272 4.08 -2.60 -2.08
C GLN A 272 4.32 -2.68 -3.59
N LEU A 273 4.37 -3.90 -4.15
CA LEU A 273 4.59 -4.10 -5.58
C LEU A 273 3.50 -3.42 -6.44
N PRO A 274 3.89 -2.82 -7.57
CA PRO A 274 2.95 -2.31 -8.56
C PRO A 274 1.89 -3.33 -8.96
N THR A 275 0.63 -2.96 -8.80
CA THR A 275 -0.54 -3.81 -8.98
C THR A 275 -1.06 -3.74 -10.41
N ALA A 276 -0.72 -4.75 -11.21
CA ALA A 276 -1.54 -5.13 -12.35
C ALA A 276 -1.52 -6.66 -12.49
N PHE A 277 -2.70 -7.27 -12.42
CA PHE A 277 -3.06 -8.68 -12.70
C PHE A 277 -2.10 -9.80 -12.20
N GLY A 278 -2.56 -10.62 -11.25
CA GLY A 278 -1.84 -11.83 -10.80
C GLY A 278 -1.22 -11.77 -9.39
N GLU A 279 -1.55 -10.75 -8.60
CA GLU A 279 -1.08 -10.51 -7.22
C GLU A 279 -1.14 -11.76 -6.32
N ASP A 280 -2.31 -12.38 -6.23
CA ASP A 280 -2.53 -13.57 -5.42
C ASP A 280 -1.59 -14.71 -5.81
N TYR A 281 -1.29 -14.84 -7.11
CA TYR A 281 -0.38 -15.85 -7.62
C TYR A 281 1.06 -15.49 -7.28
N ILE A 282 1.50 -14.26 -7.55
CA ILE A 282 2.88 -13.83 -7.30
C ILE A 282 3.17 -13.89 -5.80
N PHE A 283 2.32 -13.34 -4.95
CA PHE A 283 2.53 -13.34 -3.50
C PHE A 283 2.58 -14.77 -2.92
N ARG A 284 1.71 -15.68 -3.38
CA ARG A 284 1.69 -17.07 -2.88
C ARG A 284 2.84 -17.92 -3.41
N ASN A 285 3.35 -17.62 -4.61
CA ASN A 285 4.32 -18.46 -5.29
C ASN A 285 5.72 -17.85 -5.39
N MET A 286 5.92 -16.61 -4.93
CA MET A 286 7.23 -15.97 -4.91
C MET A 286 8.19 -16.74 -4.00
N LYS A 287 9.34 -17.09 -4.56
CA LYS A 287 10.42 -17.79 -3.86
C LYS A 287 11.50 -16.80 -3.47
N LYS A 288 11.98 -16.85 -2.23
CA LYS A 288 13.22 -16.13 -1.86
C LYS A 288 14.41 -16.85 -2.52
N THR A 289 15.35 -16.08 -3.06
CA THR A 289 16.60 -16.61 -3.64
C THR A 289 17.82 -15.81 -3.17
N ASN A 290 19.01 -16.30 -3.49
CA ASN A 290 20.28 -15.62 -3.24
C ASN A 290 20.97 -15.22 -4.55
N TYR A 291 22.01 -14.40 -4.43
CA TYR A 291 22.85 -13.90 -5.52
C TYR A 291 23.34 -15.00 -6.48
N GLU A 292 23.93 -16.09 -5.97
CA GLU A 292 24.52 -17.14 -6.82
C GLU A 292 23.47 -17.84 -7.70
N ILE A 293 22.30 -18.16 -7.12
CA ILE A 293 21.20 -18.78 -7.84
C ILE A 293 20.62 -17.80 -8.86
N LEU A 294 20.46 -16.54 -8.48
CA LEU A 294 19.94 -15.49 -9.36
C LEU A 294 20.85 -15.29 -10.57
N LYS A 295 22.16 -15.12 -10.35
CA LYS A 295 23.17 -14.95 -11.40
C LYS A 295 23.15 -16.11 -12.40
N LYS A 296 23.09 -17.35 -11.89
CA LYS A 296 22.99 -18.55 -12.72
C LYS A 296 21.71 -18.53 -13.56
N LYS A 297 20.55 -18.31 -12.95
CA LYS A 297 19.26 -18.25 -13.65
C LYS A 297 19.24 -17.18 -14.72
N CYS A 298 19.78 -16.00 -14.41
CA CYS A 298 19.84 -14.91 -15.38
C CYS A 298 20.73 -15.22 -16.59
N ALA A 299 21.71 -16.13 -16.45
CA ALA A 299 22.57 -16.56 -17.56
C ALA A 299 21.96 -17.69 -18.40
N GLU A 300 21.08 -18.50 -17.82
CA GLU A 300 20.52 -19.70 -18.46
C GLU A 300 19.28 -19.38 -19.31
N ASN A 301 18.41 -18.45 -18.88
CA ASN A 301 17.10 -18.24 -19.47
C ASN A 301 16.97 -16.89 -20.23
N VAL A 302 16.62 -16.95 -21.52
CA VAL A 302 16.38 -15.78 -22.39
C VAL A 302 14.98 -15.19 -22.24
N TYR A 303 13.98 -16.01 -21.90
CA TYR A 303 12.60 -15.58 -21.65
C TYR A 303 12.41 -15.32 -20.15
N SER A 304 13.25 -14.42 -19.64
CA SER A 304 13.20 -14.01 -18.24
C SER A 304 13.41 -12.51 -18.10
N THR A 305 12.85 -11.94 -17.04
CA THR A 305 12.96 -10.50 -16.75
C THR A 305 13.62 -10.31 -15.40
N LEU A 306 14.70 -9.53 -15.37
CA LEU A 306 15.33 -9.03 -14.16
C LEU A 306 14.80 -7.63 -13.89
N PHE A 307 13.90 -7.51 -12.93
CA PHE A 307 13.22 -6.26 -12.60
C PHE A 307 13.85 -5.62 -11.35
N VAL A 308 14.51 -4.49 -11.56
CA VAL A 308 15.16 -3.68 -10.54
C VAL A 308 14.18 -2.60 -10.07
N LEU A 309 13.74 -2.69 -8.82
CA LEU A 309 12.87 -1.68 -8.21
C LEU A 309 13.64 -0.53 -7.59
N GLY A 310 14.90 -0.77 -7.23
CA GLY A 310 15.83 0.20 -6.69
C GLY A 310 16.26 -0.08 -5.28
N ASN A 311 16.99 0.89 -4.75
CA ASN A 311 17.63 0.78 -3.45
C ASN A 311 16.59 0.78 -2.33
N LEU A 312 16.71 -0.19 -1.44
CA LEU A 312 15.81 -0.41 -0.32
C LEU A 312 15.83 0.76 0.66
N LYS A 313 17.01 1.26 1.02
CA LYS A 313 17.14 2.43 1.89
C LYS A 313 16.50 3.67 1.28
N SER A 314 16.70 3.95 -0.01
CA SER A 314 16.05 5.09 -0.68
C SER A 314 14.53 4.94 -0.70
N ASN A 315 14.03 3.75 -1.02
CA ASN A 315 12.61 3.44 -1.06
C ASN A 315 11.94 3.53 0.33
N LEU A 316 12.59 2.99 1.36
CA LEU A 316 12.15 3.11 2.75
C LEU A 316 12.19 4.57 3.21
N SER A 317 13.23 5.31 2.85
CA SER A 317 13.34 6.73 3.21
C SER A 317 12.24 7.55 2.55
N ASP A 318 11.95 7.32 1.26
CA ASP A 318 10.84 7.97 0.55
C ASP A 318 9.49 7.62 1.18
N LEU A 319 9.27 6.34 1.53
CA LEU A 319 8.06 5.90 2.22
C LEU A 319 7.93 6.57 3.60
N LEU A 320 8.98 6.54 4.42
CA LEU A 320 8.98 7.13 5.77
C LEU A 320 8.84 8.65 5.73
N ALA A 321 9.47 9.32 4.77
CA ALA A 321 9.31 10.75 4.54
C ALA A 321 7.88 11.10 4.14
N LYS A 322 7.25 10.30 3.26
CA LYS A 322 5.82 10.43 2.93
C LYS A 322 4.90 10.16 4.12
N MET A 323 5.36 9.35 5.07
CA MET A 323 4.67 9.09 6.33
C MET A 323 4.97 10.12 7.43
N GLY A 324 5.81 11.13 7.16
CA GLY A 324 6.09 12.20 8.11
C GLY A 324 7.05 11.83 9.24
N VAL A 325 7.99 10.92 9.01
CA VAL A 325 9.04 10.57 9.98
C VAL A 325 10.20 11.57 9.88
N ASP A 326 10.39 12.38 10.93
CA ASP A 326 11.37 13.49 10.95
C ASP A 326 12.83 13.03 11.08
N GLU A 327 13.08 11.96 11.85
CA GLU A 327 14.39 11.32 11.97
C GLU A 327 14.30 9.86 11.53
N ILE A 328 14.63 9.61 10.26
CA ILE A 328 14.92 8.25 9.80
C ILE A 328 16.24 7.86 10.46
N GLY A 329 16.17 7.03 11.52
CA GLY A 329 17.36 6.42 12.11
C GLY A 329 18.21 5.73 11.03
N THR A 330 19.46 5.36 11.34
CA THR A 330 20.35 4.78 10.34
C THR A 330 19.74 3.51 9.73
N ILE A 331 19.20 3.61 8.51
CA ILE A 331 18.81 2.43 7.73
C ILE A 331 20.13 1.83 7.22
N GLU A 332 20.55 0.73 7.86
CA GLU A 332 21.76 0.00 7.49
C GLU A 332 21.57 -0.83 6.18
N GLU A 333 20.33 -1.02 5.73
CA GLU A 333 20.00 -1.86 4.59
C GLU A 333 20.18 -1.14 3.23
N ASP A 334 21.43 -1.00 2.81
CA ASP A 334 21.82 -0.44 1.51
C ASP A 334 21.83 -1.50 0.39
N LYS A 335 20.68 -2.14 0.17
CA LYS A 335 20.52 -3.25 -0.78
C LYS A 335 19.58 -2.91 -1.91
N GLU A 336 19.81 -3.49 -3.08
CA GLU A 336 18.95 -3.38 -4.25
C GLU A 336 17.81 -4.40 -4.18
N ILE A 337 16.59 -3.92 -4.44
CA ILE A 337 15.39 -4.76 -4.51
C ILE A 337 15.23 -5.26 -5.94
N VAL A 338 15.28 -6.59 -6.09
CA VAL A 338 15.26 -7.23 -7.40
C VAL A 338 14.26 -8.37 -7.45
N PHE A 339 13.51 -8.41 -8.54
CA PHE A 339 12.64 -9.52 -8.90
C PHE A 339 13.14 -10.21 -10.16
N TYR A 340 13.14 -11.53 -10.15
CA TYR A 340 13.42 -12.33 -11.35
C TYR A 340 12.17 -13.11 -11.72
N TYR A 341 11.68 -12.84 -12.93
CA TYR A 341 10.53 -13.51 -13.53
C TYR A 341 11.03 -14.51 -14.56
N ASP A 342 10.63 -15.76 -14.40
CA ASP A 342 10.95 -16.87 -15.30
C ASP A 342 9.71 -17.25 -16.09
N LEU A 343 9.62 -16.86 -17.36
CA LEU A 343 8.43 -17.12 -18.16
C LEU A 343 8.27 -18.62 -18.47
N GLU A 344 9.38 -19.31 -18.76
CA GLU A 344 9.38 -20.73 -19.12
C GLU A 344 8.90 -21.62 -17.95
N ASN A 345 9.47 -21.39 -16.77
CA ASN A 345 9.16 -22.18 -15.58
C ASN A 345 7.98 -21.63 -14.78
N LYS A 346 7.47 -20.44 -15.15
CA LYS A 346 6.42 -19.70 -14.43
C LYS A 346 6.77 -19.47 -12.96
N GLU A 347 8.01 -19.07 -12.71
CA GLU A 347 8.53 -18.83 -11.37
C GLU A 347 8.82 -17.34 -11.16
N VAL A 348 8.56 -16.86 -9.94
CA VAL A 348 8.95 -15.52 -9.51
C VAL A 348 9.87 -15.64 -8.32
N TYR A 349 10.97 -14.91 -8.36
CA TYR A 349 11.94 -14.86 -7.29
C TYR A 349 12.13 -13.44 -6.79
N GLY A 350 12.05 -13.26 -5.48
CA GLY A 350 12.42 -12.01 -4.81
C GLY A 350 13.82 -12.12 -4.23
N CYS A 351 14.64 -11.10 -4.43
CA CYS A 351 16.01 -11.04 -3.92
C CYS A 351 16.36 -9.63 -3.44
N LEU A 352 17.14 -9.56 -2.35
CA LEU A 352 17.84 -8.37 -1.92
C LEU A 352 19.32 -8.60 -2.20
N LEU A 353 19.94 -7.73 -2.97
CA LEU A 353 21.33 -7.83 -3.38
C LEU A 353 22.12 -6.64 -2.85
N GLU A 354 23.39 -6.86 -2.53
CA GLU A 354 24.31 -5.73 -2.38
C GLU A 354 24.46 -5.02 -3.74
N ILE A 355 24.78 -3.72 -3.72
CA ILE A 355 24.94 -2.92 -4.94
C ILE A 355 25.97 -3.57 -5.88
N GLU A 356 27.10 -4.06 -5.35
CA GLU A 356 28.15 -4.71 -6.14
C GLU A 356 27.69 -6.05 -6.74
N GLN A 357 26.82 -6.78 -6.04
CA GLN A 357 26.27 -8.04 -6.53
C GLN A 357 25.34 -7.82 -7.73
N LEU A 358 24.47 -6.80 -7.67
CA LEU A 358 23.64 -6.44 -8.81
C LEU A 358 24.50 -5.91 -9.96
N GLN A 359 25.48 -5.04 -9.68
CA GLN A 359 26.40 -4.52 -10.68
C GLN A 359 27.07 -5.65 -11.49
N GLU A 360 27.58 -6.68 -10.81
CA GLU A 360 28.21 -7.82 -11.48
C GLU A 360 27.24 -8.59 -12.40
N VAL A 361 25.97 -8.74 -11.99
CA VAL A 361 24.94 -9.37 -12.84
C VAL A 361 24.63 -8.50 -14.06
N LEU A 362 24.59 -7.18 -13.91
CA LEU A 362 24.28 -6.23 -14.98
C LEU A 362 25.41 -6.07 -16.01
N GLU A 363 26.67 -6.12 -15.57
CA GLU A 363 27.86 -6.06 -16.43
C GLU A 363 28.16 -7.37 -17.15
N SER A 364 27.74 -8.51 -16.58
CA SER A 364 28.04 -9.83 -17.12
C SER A 364 27.41 -10.03 -18.50
N VAL A 365 28.28 -10.29 -19.49
CA VAL A 365 27.88 -10.69 -20.86
C VAL A 365 27.15 -12.03 -20.91
N ALA A 366 27.26 -12.84 -19.85
CA ALA A 366 26.55 -14.10 -19.75
C ALA A 366 25.06 -13.90 -19.41
N THR A 367 24.70 -12.77 -18.82
CA THR A 367 23.34 -12.49 -18.37
C THR A 367 22.42 -12.28 -19.58
N ARG A 368 21.45 -13.18 -19.76
CA ARG A 368 20.50 -13.20 -20.87
C ARG A 368 19.15 -12.57 -20.55
N SER A 369 18.80 -12.46 -19.27
CA SER A 369 17.53 -11.83 -18.85
C SER A 369 17.39 -10.40 -19.37
N VAL A 370 16.15 -10.07 -19.72
CA VAL A 370 15.72 -8.73 -20.09
C VAL A 370 15.80 -7.84 -18.86
N LEU A 371 16.51 -6.72 -18.96
CA LEU A 371 16.64 -5.76 -17.86
C LEU A 371 15.45 -4.81 -17.85
N LEU A 372 14.71 -4.84 -16.74
CA LEU A 372 13.60 -3.95 -16.48
C LEU A 372 13.94 -3.10 -15.25
N ALA A 373 13.70 -1.80 -15.31
CA ALA A 373 13.86 -0.87 -14.21
C ALA A 373 12.52 -0.22 -13.87
N SER A 374 12.29 0.05 -12.59
CA SER A 374 11.12 0.82 -12.16
C SER A 374 11.27 2.27 -12.62
N TYR A 375 10.19 2.86 -13.15
CA TYR A 375 10.17 4.28 -13.51
C TYR A 375 10.53 5.22 -12.35
N LYS A 376 10.33 4.80 -11.08
CA LYS A 376 10.73 5.58 -9.90
C LYS A 376 12.23 5.51 -9.62
N ASN A 377 12.90 4.45 -10.07
CA ASN A 377 14.32 4.20 -9.87
C ASN A 377 15.09 4.31 -11.18
N PHE A 378 14.79 5.36 -11.94
CA PHE A 378 15.47 5.67 -13.18
C PHE A 378 15.89 7.13 -13.15
N ASP A 379 17.16 7.39 -13.43
CA ASP A 379 17.66 8.75 -13.63
C ASP A 379 17.34 9.17 -15.07
N TYR A 380 16.33 10.02 -15.22
CA TYR A 380 15.85 10.49 -16.52
C TYR A 380 16.80 11.49 -17.20
N GLU A 381 17.65 12.17 -16.43
CA GLU A 381 18.61 13.16 -16.94
C GLU A 381 19.83 12.46 -17.54
N ASN A 382 20.38 11.49 -16.80
CA ASN A 382 21.55 10.74 -17.22
C ASN A 382 21.20 9.44 -17.99
N ASN A 383 19.92 9.06 -17.99
CA ASN A 383 19.39 7.85 -18.60
C ASN A 383 20.10 6.57 -18.11
N ILE A 384 20.18 6.42 -16.79
CA ILE A 384 20.82 5.30 -16.10
C ILE A 384 19.95 4.78 -14.95
N ILE A 385 20.27 3.57 -14.46
CA ILE A 385 19.78 3.10 -13.17
C ILE A 385 20.73 3.69 -12.11
N PRO A 386 20.24 4.43 -11.10
CA PRO A 386 21.08 4.98 -10.04
C PRO A 386 21.95 3.90 -9.39
N ASN A 387 23.16 4.27 -8.95
CA ASN A 387 24.20 3.39 -8.37
C ASN A 387 24.80 2.35 -9.33
N HIS A 388 24.28 2.21 -10.55
CA HIS A 388 24.73 1.22 -11.52
C HIS A 388 25.18 1.87 -12.83
N LEU A 389 26.46 2.24 -12.88
CA LEU A 389 27.08 2.86 -14.05
C LEU A 389 27.51 1.80 -15.08
N GLU A 390 27.70 2.23 -16.34
CA GLU A 390 28.32 1.41 -17.40
C GLU A 390 27.61 0.09 -17.74
N ILE A 391 26.28 0.03 -17.58
CA ILE A 391 25.50 -1.14 -17.97
C ILE A 391 25.51 -1.30 -19.50
N ASN A 392 26.06 -2.43 -19.98
CA ASN A 392 26.12 -2.76 -21.40
C ASN A 392 24.81 -3.35 -21.97
N LYS A 393 23.74 -3.34 -21.17
CA LYS A 393 22.42 -3.87 -21.53
C LYS A 393 21.45 -2.78 -21.94
N PHE A 394 20.48 -3.17 -22.75
CA PHE A 394 19.33 -2.32 -23.05
C PHE A 394 18.37 -2.33 -21.85
N THR A 395 17.94 -1.16 -21.41
CA THR A 395 17.11 -1.00 -20.22
C THR A 395 15.68 -0.65 -20.60
N TYR A 396 14.74 -1.48 -20.18
CA TYR A 396 13.32 -1.14 -20.27
C TYR A 396 12.88 -0.47 -18.97
N ILE A 397 12.09 0.59 -19.08
CA ILE A 397 11.60 1.36 -17.93
C ILE A 397 10.12 1.08 -17.80
N TYR A 398 9.72 0.34 -16.77
CA TYR A 398 8.32 -0.02 -16.57
C TYR A 398 7.61 1.02 -15.72
N CYS A 399 6.53 1.57 -16.25
CA CYS A 399 5.63 2.47 -15.55
C CYS A 399 4.22 1.87 -15.52
N HIS A 400 3.66 1.78 -14.32
CA HIS A 400 2.34 1.20 -14.07
C HIS A 400 1.28 2.25 -13.75
N THR A 401 1.62 3.54 -13.81
CA THR A 401 0.67 4.63 -13.57
C THR A 401 -0.15 4.91 -14.82
N THR A 402 -1.18 5.76 -14.71
CA THR A 402 -1.93 6.22 -15.87
C THR A 402 -1.07 7.15 -16.74
N TYR A 403 -1.46 7.32 -18.01
CA TYR A 403 -0.78 8.25 -18.92
C TYR A 403 -0.65 9.65 -18.35
N SER A 404 -1.74 10.21 -17.80
CA SER A 404 -1.77 11.53 -17.15
C SER A 404 -0.67 11.70 -16.11
N ASN A 405 -0.43 10.67 -15.28
CA ASN A 405 0.53 10.70 -14.18
C ASN A 405 1.95 10.42 -14.69
N ALA A 406 2.06 9.59 -15.73
CA ALA A 406 3.32 9.33 -16.41
C ALA A 406 3.89 10.58 -17.12
N THR A 407 3.04 11.56 -17.49
CA THR A 407 3.48 12.78 -18.21
C THR A 407 4.62 13.51 -17.51
N CYS A 408 4.61 13.62 -16.18
CA CYS A 408 5.67 14.34 -15.45
C CYS A 408 7.07 13.70 -15.61
N TYR A 409 7.13 12.38 -15.87
CA TYR A 409 8.37 11.66 -16.18
C TYR A 409 8.74 11.80 -17.64
N ILE A 410 7.74 11.69 -18.51
CA ILE A 410 7.91 11.81 -19.96
C ILE A 410 8.38 13.23 -20.34
N ASP A 411 7.88 14.26 -19.66
CA ASP A 411 8.24 15.67 -19.81
C ASP A 411 9.72 15.94 -19.53
N ARG A 412 10.39 15.07 -18.76
CA ARG A 412 11.84 15.16 -18.53
C ARG A 412 12.65 14.93 -19.80
N TRP A 413 12.04 14.40 -20.87
CA TRP A 413 12.67 14.20 -22.18
C TRP A 413 12.22 15.20 -23.25
N LYS A 414 11.53 16.27 -22.88
CA LYS A 414 11.00 17.29 -23.83
C LYS A 414 12.06 17.92 -24.74
N ASP A 415 13.33 17.92 -24.32
CA ASP A 415 14.45 18.48 -25.07
C ASP A 415 15.15 17.43 -25.96
N ASN A 416 14.75 16.16 -25.86
CA ASN A 416 15.26 15.06 -26.66
C ASN A 416 14.33 14.74 -27.83
N GLU A 417 14.87 14.09 -28.85
CA GLU A 417 14.04 13.51 -29.92
C GLU A 417 13.44 12.18 -29.43
N VAL A 418 12.12 12.19 -29.20
CA VAL A 418 11.39 11.05 -28.62
C VAL A 418 10.43 10.45 -29.65
N TYR A 419 10.46 9.13 -29.77
CA TYR A 419 9.59 8.36 -30.68
C TYR A 419 8.65 7.48 -29.89
N TYR A 420 7.40 7.36 -30.32
CA TYR A 420 6.43 6.49 -29.67
C TYR A 420 5.74 5.57 -30.65
N ARG A 421 5.37 4.40 -30.11
CA ARG A 421 4.66 3.35 -30.81
C ARG A 421 3.71 2.65 -29.85
N TYR A 422 2.53 2.29 -30.33
CA TYR A 422 1.59 1.45 -29.61
C TYR A 422 1.75 -0.01 -30.02
N MET A 423 1.49 -0.90 -29.07
CA MET A 423 1.26 -2.33 -29.31
C MET A 423 0.02 -2.77 -28.52
N VAL A 424 -0.76 -3.70 -29.06
CA VAL A 424 -1.91 -4.26 -28.34
C VAL A 424 -1.66 -5.73 -28.00
N TYR A 425 -1.76 -6.05 -26.70
CA TYR A 425 -1.68 -7.41 -26.19
C TYR A 425 -3.06 -7.85 -25.69
N GLU A 426 -3.71 -8.75 -26.41
CA GLU A 426 -5.12 -9.14 -26.23
C GLU A 426 -6.07 -7.93 -26.29
N SER A 427 -6.26 -7.22 -25.18
CA SER A 427 -7.07 -6.00 -25.07
C SER A 427 -6.38 -4.90 -24.24
N MET A 428 -5.09 -5.05 -23.97
CA MET A 428 -4.25 -4.09 -23.26
C MET A 428 -3.35 -3.35 -24.26
N PRO A 429 -3.65 -2.08 -24.57
CA PRO A 429 -2.71 -1.20 -25.26
C PRO A 429 -1.48 -0.93 -24.39
N VAL A 430 -0.30 -0.97 -25.00
CA VAL A 430 0.98 -0.64 -24.39
C VAL A 430 1.60 0.48 -25.21
N LEU A 431 1.87 1.60 -24.57
CA LEU A 431 2.63 2.70 -25.14
C LEU A 431 4.11 2.46 -24.89
N LEU A 432 4.87 2.41 -25.98
CA LEU A 432 6.31 2.31 -25.99
C LEU A 432 6.88 3.67 -26.37
N ILE A 433 7.79 4.19 -25.55
CA ILE A 433 8.43 5.48 -25.79
C ILE A 433 9.95 5.27 -25.84
N LYS A 434 10.54 5.48 -27.02
CA LYS A 434 12.00 5.49 -27.20
C LYS A 434 12.54 6.87 -26.86
N ASN A 435 13.24 6.95 -25.74
CA ASN A 435 13.77 8.20 -25.20
C ASN A 435 15.30 8.35 -25.34
N SER A 436 16.01 7.25 -25.56
CA SER A 436 17.47 7.25 -25.77
C SER A 436 17.87 6.16 -26.76
N LYS A 437 19.17 5.97 -27.04
CA LYS A 437 19.66 4.82 -27.83
C LYS A 437 19.47 3.48 -27.11
N ASN A 438 19.58 3.44 -25.79
CA ASN A 438 19.70 2.20 -25.02
C ASN A 438 18.52 1.92 -24.07
N SER A 439 17.45 2.72 -24.12
CA SER A 439 16.27 2.49 -23.29
C SER A 439 14.95 2.71 -24.02
N ILE A 440 13.91 2.02 -23.54
CA ILE A 440 12.50 2.19 -23.93
C ILE A 440 11.67 2.26 -22.65
N PHE A 441 10.81 3.26 -22.56
CA PHE A 441 9.77 3.34 -21.54
C PHE A 441 8.53 2.59 -21.98
N ILE A 442 8.00 1.76 -21.09
CA ILE A 442 6.86 0.87 -21.31
C ILE A 442 5.74 1.31 -20.36
N LEU A 443 4.60 1.67 -20.95
CA LEU A 443 3.41 2.10 -20.23
C LEU A 443 2.20 1.31 -20.72
N PRO A 444 1.83 0.22 -20.02
CA PRO A 444 0.58 -0.49 -20.27
C PRO A 444 -0.61 0.34 -19.79
N MET A 445 -1.69 0.34 -20.56
CA MET A 445 -2.84 1.22 -20.35
C MET A 445 -4.15 0.48 -20.61
N THR A 446 -5.24 1.07 -20.13
CA THR A 446 -6.57 0.69 -20.59
C THR A 446 -6.87 1.36 -21.93
N PRO A 447 -7.80 0.82 -22.76
CA PRO A 447 -8.18 1.43 -24.04
C PRO A 447 -8.62 2.90 -23.93
N ILE A 448 -9.33 3.27 -22.85
CA ILE A 448 -9.81 4.63 -22.64
C ILE A 448 -8.63 5.61 -22.43
N VAL A 449 -7.63 5.20 -21.67
CA VAL A 449 -6.42 6.01 -21.40
C VAL A 449 -5.51 6.05 -22.64
N ALA A 450 -5.51 4.99 -23.46
CA ALA A 450 -4.80 4.98 -24.73
C ALA A 450 -5.36 6.01 -25.72
N ASP A 451 -6.69 6.20 -25.77
CA ASP A 451 -7.33 7.24 -26.58
C ASP A 451 -6.98 8.66 -26.12
N GLU A 452 -6.82 8.87 -24.81
CA GLU A 452 -6.33 10.14 -24.25
C GLU A 452 -4.89 10.41 -24.70
N ALA A 453 -4.01 9.43 -24.50
CA ALA A 453 -2.62 9.51 -24.94
C ALA A 453 -2.52 9.80 -26.44
N ASP A 454 -3.25 9.07 -27.29
CA ASP A 454 -3.23 9.24 -28.75
C ASP A 454 -3.66 10.66 -29.16
N ARG A 455 -4.68 11.24 -28.51
CA ARG A 455 -5.12 12.62 -28.80
C ARG A 455 -4.07 13.66 -28.47
N ASP A 456 -3.46 13.58 -27.28
CA ASP A 456 -2.46 14.56 -26.84
C ASP A 456 -1.21 14.48 -27.69
N ILE A 457 -0.82 13.26 -27.98
CA ILE A 457 0.35 12.97 -28.77
C ILE A 457 0.17 13.43 -30.25
N ARG A 458 -1.00 13.21 -30.87
CA ARG A 458 -1.33 13.76 -32.20
C ARG A 458 -1.39 15.27 -32.25
N ARG A 459 -1.67 15.93 -31.11
CA ARG A 459 -1.59 17.40 -30.97
C ARG A 459 -0.16 17.92 -30.83
N ASN A 460 0.84 17.06 -30.99
CA ASN A 460 2.26 17.37 -30.93
C ASN A 460 2.73 17.82 -29.54
N TYR A 461 2.09 17.29 -28.48
CA TYR A 461 2.56 17.46 -27.10
C TYR A 461 4.05 17.06 -27.00
N ASN A 462 4.88 17.94 -26.45
CA ASN A 462 6.34 17.75 -26.30
C ASN A 462 7.14 17.42 -27.57
N LYS A 463 6.65 17.76 -28.79
CA LYS A 463 7.34 17.48 -30.07
C LYS A 463 7.63 15.99 -30.31
N MET A 464 6.87 15.10 -29.69
CA MET A 464 7.06 13.67 -29.86
C MET A 464 6.68 13.22 -31.28
N LYS A 465 7.36 12.19 -31.81
CA LYS A 465 7.12 11.68 -33.17
C LYS A 465 6.38 10.34 -33.20
N MET A 466 5.18 10.31 -33.80
CA MET A 466 4.38 9.08 -33.93
C MET A 466 4.95 8.20 -34.99
N ILE A 467 4.99 6.92 -34.68
CA ILE A 467 5.09 5.88 -35.68
C ILE A 467 3.68 5.38 -35.98
N THR A 468 3.04 5.94 -37.02
CA THR A 468 1.68 5.55 -37.47
C THR A 468 1.67 4.60 -38.65
N GLU A 469 2.80 4.46 -39.36
CA GLU A 469 2.85 3.83 -40.68
C GLU A 469 3.01 2.31 -40.65
N VAL A 470 3.30 1.73 -39.48
CA VAL A 470 3.53 0.29 -39.32
C VAL A 470 2.46 -0.35 -38.44
N LYS A 471 2.08 -1.57 -38.78
CA LYS A 471 1.17 -2.39 -37.96
C LYS A 471 1.90 -2.99 -36.76
N ASP A 472 1.15 -3.47 -35.76
CA ASP A 472 1.70 -4.13 -34.56
C ASP A 472 2.69 -5.26 -34.88
N GLU A 473 2.49 -5.96 -36.00
CA GLU A 473 3.36 -7.07 -36.41
C GLU A 473 4.65 -6.65 -37.15
N GLU A 474 4.76 -5.39 -37.55
CA GLU A 474 5.84 -4.89 -38.43
C GLU A 474 6.96 -4.22 -37.63
N PHE A 475 8.16 -4.08 -38.22
CA PHE A 475 9.27 -3.37 -37.59
C PHE A 475 9.33 -1.92 -38.05
N ASP A 476 9.82 -1.04 -37.17
CA ASP A 476 10.06 0.37 -37.47
C ASP A 476 11.54 0.74 -37.27
N SER A 477 11.95 1.95 -37.65
CA SER A 477 13.36 2.35 -37.59
C SER A 477 13.84 2.85 -36.23
N TYR A 478 12.96 2.95 -35.22
CA TYR A 478 13.22 3.70 -33.98
C TYR A 478 12.90 2.93 -32.69
N VAL A 479 11.69 2.40 -32.53
CA VAL A 479 11.20 1.75 -31.32
C VAL A 479 11.38 0.22 -31.41
N ILE A 480 10.72 -0.46 -32.35
CA ILE A 480 10.82 -1.91 -32.53
C ILE A 480 11.60 -2.20 -33.81
N THR A 481 12.91 -2.20 -33.67
CA THR A 481 13.84 -2.22 -34.82
C THR A 481 14.12 -3.61 -35.39
N ASN A 482 13.82 -4.67 -34.64
CA ASN A 482 14.08 -6.06 -35.03
C ASN A 482 13.31 -7.03 -34.12
N SER A 483 13.40 -8.33 -34.45
CA SER A 483 12.77 -9.40 -33.66
C SER A 483 13.27 -9.45 -32.22
N ILE A 484 14.57 -9.24 -31.97
CA ILE A 484 15.13 -9.28 -30.60
C ILE A 484 14.45 -8.23 -29.70
N ARG A 485 14.29 -6.99 -30.18
CA ARG A 485 13.60 -5.95 -29.41
C ARG A 485 12.14 -6.33 -29.13
N ARG A 486 11.45 -6.93 -30.11
CA ARG A 486 10.08 -7.40 -29.94
C ARG A 486 9.99 -8.52 -28.91
N ASP A 487 10.83 -9.54 -29.03
CA ASP A 487 10.86 -10.69 -28.13
C ASP A 487 11.11 -10.27 -26.68
N GLU A 488 11.96 -9.26 -26.45
CA GLU A 488 12.22 -8.71 -25.12
C GLU A 488 10.99 -7.99 -24.54
N ILE A 489 10.29 -7.18 -25.34
CA ILE A 489 9.05 -6.50 -24.92
C ILE A 489 7.95 -7.54 -24.63
N ASP A 490 7.77 -8.51 -25.53
CA ASP A 490 6.83 -9.61 -25.36
C ASP A 490 7.16 -10.41 -24.08
N THR A 491 8.45 -10.65 -23.80
CA THR A 491 8.88 -11.31 -22.56
C THR A 491 8.48 -10.49 -21.33
N ILE A 492 8.73 -9.18 -21.32
CA ILE A 492 8.34 -8.29 -20.20
C ILE A 492 6.83 -8.35 -19.98
N ILE A 493 6.04 -8.16 -21.03
CA ILE A 493 4.57 -8.14 -20.92
C ILE A 493 4.04 -9.49 -20.44
N ASN A 494 4.55 -10.60 -20.97
CA ASN A 494 4.12 -11.92 -20.52
C ASN A 494 4.56 -12.23 -19.08
N CYS A 495 5.77 -11.85 -18.67
CA CYS A 495 6.25 -12.00 -17.30
C CYS A 495 5.41 -11.22 -16.28
N LEU A 496 5.04 -9.98 -16.63
CA LEU A 496 4.32 -9.09 -15.71
C LEU A 496 2.82 -9.37 -15.65
N PHE A 497 2.19 -9.70 -16.78
CA PHE A 497 0.72 -9.72 -16.89
C PHE A 497 0.12 -11.11 -17.16
N PHE A 498 0.88 -12.03 -17.77
CA PHE A 498 0.33 -13.28 -18.31
C PHE A 498 0.99 -14.55 -17.77
N LEU A 499 1.89 -14.43 -16.78
CA LEU A 499 2.66 -15.54 -16.21
C LEU A 499 1.77 -16.69 -15.71
N ASN A 500 0.55 -16.37 -15.26
CA ASN A 500 -0.44 -17.30 -14.72
C ASN A 500 -1.58 -17.66 -15.69
N MET A 501 -1.68 -17.05 -16.88
CA MET A 501 -2.87 -17.10 -17.74
C MET A 501 -2.93 -18.32 -18.69
N HIS A 502 -1.89 -19.16 -18.72
CA HIS A 502 -1.86 -20.37 -19.55
C HIS A 502 -1.73 -21.66 -18.71
N SER A 503 -2.62 -21.88 -17.75
CA SER A 503 -2.80 -23.16 -17.07
C SER A 503 -3.98 -23.94 -17.64
#